data_AF-A0A9P4KJU4-F1
#
_entry.id   AF-A0A9P4KJU4-F1
#
_cell.length_a   1.000
_cell.length_b   1.000
_cell.length_c   1.000
_cell.angle_alpha   90.00
_cell.angle_beta   90.00
_cell.angle_gamma   90.00
#
_symmetry.space_group_name_H-M   'P 1'
#
loop_
_entity.id
_entity.type
_entity.pdbx_description
1 polymer ?
#
loop_
_entity_poly.entity_id
_entity_poly.type
_entity_poly.pdbx_seq_one_letter_code
_entity_poly.pdbx_strand_id
1 'polypeptide(L)'
;MAPNPTLSPPTTTTPTLTLSGARIALAAAETHALEIGVPMNIAIVDSSLHLLAFTRMDNAKLTSINIALDKAFTAAGHRISTSSYRENVWPGGVAFGINNTNSGRFCTIGGGVPILDEEGKILGAIGCSTGTPVQDEEVASKGRDAVLTIMREERWVVGEERAKADERSRKRKRVNGIGEPSQHVDIEEIVA
;
A
#
# COMPACT_ATOMS: atom_id res chain seq x y z
N MET A 1 35.70 10.62 2.79
CA MET A 1 35.35 9.36 2.11
C MET A 1 33.85 9.20 2.24
N ALA A 2 33.09 9.27 1.14
CA ALA A 2 31.66 8.98 1.17
C ALA A 2 31.45 7.50 1.52
N PRO A 3 30.42 7.13 2.30
CA PRO A 3 30.14 5.73 2.58
C PRO A 3 29.93 4.96 1.27
N ASN A 4 30.64 3.85 1.14
CA ASN A 4 30.54 2.92 0.01
C ASN A 4 29.09 2.43 -0.10
N PRO A 5 28.39 2.59 -1.24
CA PRO A 5 27.04 2.08 -1.39
C PRO A 5 27.09 0.57 -1.24
N THR A 6 26.60 0.06 -0.12
CA THR A 6 26.44 -1.38 0.07
C THR A 6 25.54 -1.90 -1.04
N LEU A 7 26.10 -2.77 -1.88
CA LEU A 7 25.37 -3.46 -2.94
C LEU A 7 24.13 -4.09 -2.34
N SER A 8 22.94 -3.71 -2.85
CA SER A 8 21.68 -4.30 -2.42
C SER A 8 21.68 -5.81 -2.70
N PRO A 9 21.03 -6.63 -1.86
CA PRO A 9 20.93 -8.07 -2.12
C PRO A 9 20.27 -8.33 -3.49
N PRO A 10 20.57 -9.47 -4.14
CA PRO A 10 20.00 -9.81 -5.45
C PRO A 10 18.48 -10.03 -5.42
N THR A 11 17.86 -10.10 -4.24
CA THR A 11 16.40 -10.21 -4.07
C THR A 11 15.93 -9.33 -2.91
N THR A 12 14.67 -8.93 -2.95
CA THR A 12 13.99 -8.23 -1.86
C THR A 12 12.54 -8.73 -1.74
N THR A 13 11.98 -8.63 -0.53
CA THR A 13 10.56 -8.91 -0.30
C THR A 13 9.77 -7.61 -0.39
N THR A 14 8.68 -7.63 -1.16
CA THR A 14 7.77 -6.49 -1.31
C THR A 14 6.42 -6.83 -0.69
N PRO A 15 5.91 -6.01 0.23
CA PRO A 15 4.55 -6.17 0.73
C PRO A 15 3.54 -5.89 -0.38
N THR A 16 2.43 -6.61 -0.40
CA THR A 16 1.40 -6.47 -1.44
C THR A 16 0.00 -6.51 -0.82
N LEU A 17 -0.92 -5.74 -1.40
CA LEU A 17 -2.32 -5.74 -1.01
C LEU A 17 -2.95 -7.09 -1.37
N THR A 18 -3.73 -7.65 -0.45
CA THR A 18 -4.47 -8.89 -0.69
C THR A 18 -5.84 -8.60 -1.31
N LEU A 19 -6.50 -9.62 -1.86
CA LEU A 19 -7.90 -9.49 -2.30
C LEU A 19 -8.82 -9.06 -1.15
N SER A 20 -8.57 -9.52 0.09
CA SER A 20 -9.33 -9.09 1.26
C SER A 20 -9.17 -7.59 1.53
N GLY A 21 -7.93 -7.09 1.49
CA GLY A 21 -7.64 -5.66 1.59
C GLY A 21 -8.28 -4.86 0.44
N ALA A 22 -8.27 -5.40 -0.78
CA ALA A 22 -8.91 -4.79 -1.92
C ALA A 22 -10.44 -4.69 -1.76
N ARG A 23 -11.10 -5.71 -1.18
CA ARG A 23 -12.54 -5.68 -0.88
C ARG A 23 -12.89 -4.64 0.18
N ILE A 24 -12.04 -4.46 1.19
CA ILE A 24 -12.19 -3.39 2.19
C ILE A 24 -12.15 -2.02 1.50
N ALA A 25 -11.14 -1.77 0.67
CA ALA A 25 -11.01 -0.51 -0.06
C ALA A 25 -12.22 -0.25 -0.97
N LEU A 26 -12.66 -1.29 -1.69
CA LEU A 26 -13.78 -1.24 -2.60
C LEU A 26 -15.09 -0.87 -1.87
N ALA A 27 -15.41 -1.56 -0.78
CA ALA A 27 -16.64 -1.33 -0.03
C ALA A 27 -16.71 0.09 0.58
N ALA A 28 -15.59 0.59 1.12
CA ALA A 28 -15.53 1.95 1.67
C ALA A 28 -15.68 3.02 0.57
N ALA A 29 -15.07 2.81 -0.59
CA ALA A 29 -15.20 3.69 -1.74
C ALA A 29 -16.64 3.67 -2.32
N GLU A 30 -17.25 2.50 -2.48
CA GLU A 30 -18.65 2.37 -2.91
C GLU A 30 -19.61 3.08 -1.94
N THR A 31 -19.41 2.90 -0.64
CA THR A 31 -20.22 3.57 0.39
C THR A 31 -20.13 5.08 0.24
N HIS A 32 -18.93 5.63 0.10
CA HIS A 32 -18.77 7.07 -0.04
C HIS A 32 -19.30 7.60 -1.38
N ALA A 33 -19.13 6.86 -2.48
CA ALA A 33 -19.72 7.20 -3.77
C ALA A 33 -21.26 7.31 -3.69
N LEU A 34 -21.91 6.44 -2.91
CA LEU A 34 -23.34 6.53 -2.63
C LEU A 34 -23.69 7.76 -1.79
N GLU A 35 -22.91 8.08 -0.75
CA GLU A 35 -23.11 9.25 0.11
C GLU A 35 -23.10 10.57 -0.68
N ILE A 36 -22.18 10.71 -1.65
CA ILE A 36 -22.07 11.92 -2.48
C ILE A 36 -22.99 11.87 -3.72
N GLY A 37 -23.75 10.80 -3.92
CA GLY A 37 -24.66 10.65 -5.05
C GLY A 37 -23.97 10.54 -6.42
N VAL A 38 -22.73 10.05 -6.47
CA VAL A 38 -21.94 9.91 -7.70
C VAL A 38 -21.55 8.45 -7.91
N PRO A 39 -22.29 7.66 -8.71
CA PRO A 39 -21.91 6.27 -8.98
C PRO A 39 -20.58 6.22 -9.74
N MET A 40 -19.68 5.31 -9.35
CA MET A 40 -18.31 5.26 -9.88
C MET A 40 -17.92 3.91 -10.47
N ASN A 41 -16.91 3.95 -11.34
CA ASN A 41 -16.04 2.80 -11.60
C ASN A 41 -14.89 2.86 -10.59
N ILE A 42 -14.62 1.75 -9.91
CA ILE A 42 -13.59 1.68 -8.86
C ILE A 42 -12.71 0.48 -9.15
N ALA A 43 -11.41 0.71 -9.30
CA ALA A 43 -10.38 -0.28 -9.57
C ALA A 43 -9.38 -0.34 -8.42
N ILE A 44 -9.01 -1.55 -8.00
CA ILE A 44 -7.96 -1.79 -7.01
C ILE A 44 -6.87 -2.66 -7.63
N VAL A 45 -5.62 -2.20 -7.56
CA VAL A 45 -4.44 -2.94 -8.03
C VAL A 45 -3.49 -3.26 -6.88
N ASP A 46 -2.69 -4.30 -7.04
CA ASP A 46 -1.62 -4.69 -6.12
C ASP A 46 -0.32 -3.88 -6.34
N SER A 47 0.73 -4.19 -5.57
CA SER A 47 2.05 -3.54 -5.67
C SER A 47 2.76 -3.81 -7.01
N SER A 48 2.30 -4.81 -7.76
CA SER A 48 2.79 -5.21 -9.07
C SER A 48 1.93 -4.67 -10.22
N LEU A 49 1.01 -3.73 -9.91
CA LEU A 49 0.16 -3.01 -10.86
C LEU A 49 -0.92 -3.88 -11.52
N HIS A 50 -1.21 -5.05 -10.94
CA HIS A 50 -2.21 -5.99 -11.43
C HIS A 50 -3.54 -5.83 -10.70
N LEU A 51 -4.62 -5.97 -11.44
CA LEU A 51 -5.97 -5.81 -10.93
C LEU A 51 -6.31 -6.91 -9.90
N LEU A 52 -6.77 -6.49 -8.73
CA LEU A 52 -7.29 -7.37 -7.69
C LEU A 52 -8.81 -7.38 -7.67
N ALA A 53 -9.42 -6.19 -7.77
CA ALA A 53 -10.86 -6.02 -7.70
C ALA A 53 -11.31 -4.83 -8.56
N PHE A 54 -12.51 -4.94 -9.11
CA PHE A 54 -13.14 -3.87 -9.86
C PHE A 54 -14.65 -3.90 -9.63
N THR A 55 -15.25 -2.71 -9.51
CA THR A 55 -16.70 -2.54 -9.53
C THR A 55 -17.09 -1.46 -10.53
N ARG A 56 -18.25 -1.63 -11.14
CA ARG A 56 -18.92 -0.58 -11.89
C ARG A 56 -20.30 -0.41 -11.28
N MET A 57 -20.48 0.67 -10.55
CA MET A 57 -21.79 1.01 -9.98
C MET A 57 -22.80 1.30 -11.09
N ASP A 58 -24.08 1.07 -10.80
CA ASP A 58 -25.14 1.40 -11.74
C ASP A 58 -25.12 2.88 -12.10
N ASN A 59 -25.31 3.18 -13.39
CA ASN A 59 -25.24 4.53 -13.96
C ASN A 59 -23.85 5.21 -13.95
N ALA A 60 -22.79 4.51 -13.51
CA ALA A 60 -21.42 5.00 -13.71
C ALA A 60 -21.09 5.10 -15.21
N LYS A 61 -20.23 6.07 -15.58
CA LYS A 61 -19.88 6.31 -17.00
C LYS A 61 -19.15 5.09 -17.58
N LEU A 62 -19.60 4.58 -18.73
CA LEU A 62 -18.95 3.44 -19.39
C LEU A 62 -17.52 3.77 -19.85
N THR A 63 -17.29 5.01 -20.30
CA THR A 63 -15.96 5.50 -20.69
C THR A 63 -14.99 5.63 -19.50
N SER A 64 -15.51 5.57 -18.27
CA SER A 64 -14.70 5.66 -17.04
C SER A 64 -14.16 4.30 -16.57
N ILE A 65 -14.51 3.18 -17.20
CA ILE A 65 -14.00 1.84 -16.84
C ILE A 65 -12.47 1.81 -16.94
N ASN A 66 -11.94 2.09 -18.14
CA ASN A 66 -10.49 2.09 -18.36
C ASN A 66 -9.79 3.22 -17.61
N ILE A 67 -10.45 4.38 -17.45
CA ILE A 67 -9.89 5.51 -16.70
C ILE A 67 -9.65 5.13 -15.24
N ALA A 68 -10.59 4.44 -14.59
CA ALA A 68 -10.40 3.97 -13.21
C ALA A 68 -9.22 2.98 -13.10
N LEU A 69 -9.14 2.02 -14.03
CA LEU A 69 -8.04 1.05 -14.11
C LEU A 69 -6.68 1.73 -14.29
N ASP A 70 -6.60 2.72 -15.18
CA ASP A 70 -5.36 3.42 -15.50
C ASP A 70 -4.94 4.41 -14.42
N LYS A 71 -5.89 5.01 -13.70
CA LYS A 71 -5.64 5.78 -12.49
C LYS A 71 -5.02 4.94 -11.38
N ALA A 72 -5.57 3.75 -11.12
CA ALA A 72 -5.01 2.81 -10.14
C ALA A 72 -3.60 2.35 -10.54
N PHE A 73 -3.43 1.94 -11.80
CA PHE A 73 -2.13 1.56 -12.37
C PHE A 73 -1.08 2.67 -12.20
N THR A 74 -1.42 3.90 -12.57
CA THR A 74 -0.48 5.03 -12.51
C THR A 74 -0.11 5.36 -11.07
N ALA A 75 -1.10 5.41 -10.17
CA ALA A 75 -0.87 5.70 -8.76
C ALA A 75 0.00 4.65 -8.07
N ALA A 76 -0.22 3.35 -8.36
CA ALA A 76 0.64 2.30 -7.82
C ALA A 76 2.07 2.35 -8.39
N GLY A 77 2.21 2.55 -9.70
CA GLY A 77 3.52 2.56 -10.37
C GLY A 77 4.40 3.73 -9.94
N HIS A 78 3.80 4.90 -9.76
CA HIS A 78 4.53 6.13 -9.40
C HIS A 78 4.48 6.46 -7.92
N ARG A 79 3.69 5.72 -7.14
CA ARG A 79 3.58 5.83 -5.67
C ARG A 79 3.15 7.22 -5.19
N ILE A 80 2.43 7.95 -6.05
CA ILE A 80 1.86 9.26 -5.76
C ILE A 80 0.45 9.34 -6.35
N SER A 81 -0.35 10.30 -5.88
CA SER A 81 -1.66 10.55 -6.47
C SER A 81 -1.52 11.01 -7.93
N THR A 82 -2.44 10.53 -8.78
CA THR A 82 -2.55 10.99 -10.18
C THR A 82 -2.79 12.50 -10.31
N SER A 83 -3.39 13.13 -9.30
CA SER A 83 -3.60 14.57 -9.23
C SER A 83 -2.29 15.38 -9.19
N SER A 84 -1.20 14.78 -8.69
CA SER A 84 0.12 15.42 -8.63
C SER A 84 0.72 15.73 -10.00
N TYR A 85 0.21 15.11 -11.08
CA TYR A 85 0.70 15.34 -12.43
C TYR A 85 0.06 16.55 -13.12
N ARG A 86 -1.01 17.13 -12.57
CA ARG A 86 -1.83 18.11 -13.28
C ARG A 86 -1.05 19.31 -13.81
N GLU A 87 -0.03 19.79 -13.13
CA GLU A 87 0.70 21.01 -13.52
C GLU A 87 1.82 20.76 -14.54
N ASN A 88 2.42 19.56 -14.54
CA ASN A 88 3.66 19.28 -15.27
C ASN A 88 3.47 18.68 -16.67
N VAL A 89 2.22 18.36 -17.04
CA VAL A 89 1.90 17.55 -18.23
C VAL A 89 1.26 18.36 -19.36
N TRP A 90 1.05 19.66 -19.17
CA TRP A 90 0.57 20.56 -20.23
C TRP A 90 1.67 20.89 -21.23
N PRO A 91 1.33 21.33 -22.46
CA PRO A 91 2.33 21.81 -23.42
C PRO A 91 3.31 22.80 -22.78
N GLY A 92 4.62 22.51 -22.89
CA GLY A 92 5.69 23.30 -22.26
C GLY A 92 6.11 22.81 -20.86
N GLY A 93 5.35 21.90 -20.24
CA GLY A 93 5.73 21.23 -19.00
C GLY A 93 6.78 20.14 -19.20
N VAL A 94 7.57 19.87 -18.15
CA VAL A 94 8.68 18.91 -18.18
C VAL A 94 8.25 17.45 -18.45
N ALA A 95 6.98 17.13 -18.22
CA ALA A 95 6.39 15.81 -18.43
C ALA A 95 5.32 15.81 -19.54
N PHE A 96 5.33 16.81 -20.44
CA PHE A 96 4.41 16.85 -21.57
C PHE A 96 4.50 15.56 -22.41
N GLY A 97 3.36 14.91 -22.63
CA GLY A 97 3.28 13.66 -23.39
C GLY A 97 3.53 12.38 -22.58
N ILE A 98 3.77 12.46 -21.27
CA ILE A 98 3.96 11.28 -20.41
C ILE A 98 2.77 10.31 -20.46
N ASN A 99 1.57 10.81 -20.73
CA ASN A 99 0.35 10.02 -20.92
C ASN A 99 0.45 9.01 -22.08
N ASN A 100 1.38 9.20 -23.02
CA ASN A 100 1.62 8.25 -24.13
C ASN A 100 2.50 7.05 -23.74
N THR A 101 3.16 7.13 -22.58
CA THR A 101 3.97 6.01 -22.06
C THR A 101 3.07 4.86 -21.61
N ASN A 102 3.67 3.70 -21.32
CA ASN A 102 2.93 2.54 -20.79
C ASN A 102 1.76 2.13 -21.69
N SER A 103 1.92 2.25 -23.00
CA SER A 103 0.85 1.99 -24.00
C SER A 103 -0.39 2.87 -23.80
N GLY A 104 -0.22 4.11 -23.36
CA GLY A 104 -1.32 5.06 -23.17
C GLY A 104 -2.02 4.97 -21.81
N ARG A 105 -1.52 4.13 -20.90
CA ARG A 105 -2.16 3.87 -19.59
C ARG A 105 -1.83 4.89 -18.52
N PHE A 106 -0.90 5.80 -18.78
CA PHE A 106 -0.47 6.77 -17.79
C PHE A 106 -1.52 7.87 -17.64
N CYS A 107 -2.21 7.90 -16.50
CA CYS A 107 -3.27 8.85 -16.22
C CYS A 107 -2.76 10.07 -15.43
N THR A 108 -3.03 11.27 -15.93
CA THR A 108 -2.58 12.55 -15.35
C THR A 108 -3.71 13.34 -14.69
N ILE A 109 -4.87 12.71 -14.51
CA ILE A 109 -6.09 13.31 -13.95
C ILE A 109 -6.37 12.67 -12.59
N GLY A 110 -6.68 13.50 -11.59
CA GLY A 110 -6.96 13.06 -10.22
C GLY A 110 -8.03 11.97 -10.10
N GLY A 111 -7.86 11.09 -9.11
CA GLY A 111 -8.75 9.95 -8.82
C GLY A 111 -8.03 8.62 -8.61
N GLY A 112 -6.75 8.53 -8.96
CA GLY A 112 -5.85 7.44 -8.55
C GLY A 112 -5.04 7.84 -7.32
N VAL A 113 -5.08 7.00 -6.29
CA VAL A 113 -4.45 7.22 -4.97
C VAL A 113 -3.66 5.96 -4.54
N PRO A 114 -2.38 6.09 -4.16
CA PRO A 114 -1.58 4.96 -3.72
C PRO A 114 -1.93 4.54 -2.29
N ILE A 115 -1.77 3.25 -1.99
CA ILE A 115 -1.85 2.67 -0.66
C ILE A 115 -0.43 2.31 -0.23
N LEU A 116 0.12 3.10 0.69
CA LEU A 116 1.49 2.95 1.20
C LEU A 116 1.47 2.45 2.65
N ASP A 117 2.43 1.61 3.04
CA ASP A 117 2.68 1.33 4.46
C ASP A 117 3.35 2.51 5.18
N GLU A 118 3.58 2.37 6.49
CA GLU A 118 4.17 3.42 7.31
C GLU A 118 5.62 3.73 6.93
N GLU A 119 6.30 2.75 6.32
CA GLU A 119 7.66 2.88 5.78
C GLU A 119 7.67 3.44 4.34
N GLY A 120 6.51 3.77 3.77
CA GLY A 120 6.37 4.32 2.43
C GLY A 120 6.49 3.29 1.30
N LYS A 121 6.42 1.99 1.58
CA LYS A 121 6.38 0.94 0.56
C LYS A 121 4.99 0.84 -0.04
N ILE A 122 4.96 0.62 -1.34
CA ILE A 122 3.73 0.45 -2.09
C ILE A 122 3.10 -0.92 -1.79
N LEU A 123 1.84 -0.91 -1.38
CA LEU A 123 1.02 -2.11 -1.21
C LEU A 123 0.12 -2.33 -2.44
N GLY A 124 -0.34 -1.24 -3.04
CA GLY A 124 -1.27 -1.23 -4.17
C GLY A 124 -1.84 0.17 -4.37
N ALA A 125 -2.89 0.29 -5.16
CA ALA A 125 -3.58 1.57 -5.33
C ALA A 125 -5.06 1.39 -5.65
N ILE A 126 -5.80 2.46 -5.42
CA ILE A 126 -7.21 2.60 -5.78
C ILE A 126 -7.35 3.68 -6.84
N GLY A 127 -8.17 3.42 -7.86
CA GLY A 127 -8.53 4.35 -8.92
C GLY A 127 -10.04 4.46 -9.06
N CYS A 128 -10.56 5.69 -8.96
CA CYS A 128 -11.97 5.98 -9.11
C CYS A 128 -12.21 6.89 -10.32
N SER A 129 -13.31 6.64 -11.04
CA SER A 129 -13.72 7.50 -12.14
C SER A 129 -15.22 7.48 -12.37
N THR A 130 -15.82 8.68 -12.36
CA THR A 130 -17.07 9.07 -13.04
C THR A 130 -17.37 10.55 -12.73
N GLY A 131 -17.01 11.02 -11.54
CA GLY A 131 -17.26 12.37 -11.08
C GLY A 131 -16.27 13.40 -11.66
N THR A 132 -16.14 14.51 -10.95
CA THR A 132 -15.01 15.43 -11.14
C THR A 132 -13.72 14.82 -10.59
N PRO A 133 -12.52 15.27 -11.03
CA PRO A 133 -11.26 14.74 -10.49
C PRO A 133 -11.14 14.84 -8.96
N VAL A 134 -11.76 15.86 -8.35
CA VAL A 134 -11.78 16.05 -6.90
C VAL A 134 -12.66 14.99 -6.23
N GLN A 135 -13.87 14.77 -6.75
CA GLN A 135 -14.77 13.70 -6.24
C GLN A 135 -14.16 12.31 -6.43
N ASP A 136 -13.54 12.06 -7.59
CA ASP A 136 -12.85 10.80 -7.85
C ASP A 136 -11.73 10.56 -6.82
N GLU A 137 -10.93 11.59 -6.48
CA GLU A 137 -9.85 11.48 -5.49
C GLU A 137 -10.37 11.36 -4.06
N GLU A 138 -11.48 12.03 -3.73
CA GLU A 138 -12.16 11.92 -2.45
C GLU A 138 -12.63 10.47 -2.19
N VAL A 139 -13.33 9.86 -3.15
CA VAL A 139 -13.80 8.47 -3.08
C VAL A 139 -12.62 7.49 -3.00
N ALA A 140 -11.59 7.69 -3.83
CA ALA A 140 -10.39 6.87 -3.79
C ALA A 140 -9.68 6.95 -2.42
N SER A 141 -9.59 8.15 -1.85
CA SER A 141 -8.99 8.37 -0.53
C SER A 141 -9.73 7.63 0.57
N LYS A 142 -11.08 7.62 0.56
CA LYS A 142 -11.86 6.83 1.53
C LYS A 142 -11.58 5.34 1.46
N GLY A 143 -11.45 4.78 0.26
CA GLY A 143 -11.05 3.38 0.07
C GLY A 143 -9.65 3.08 0.63
N ARG A 144 -8.65 3.93 0.32
CA ARG A 144 -7.30 3.83 0.89
C ARG A 144 -7.34 3.89 2.42
N ASP A 145 -8.02 4.89 2.98
CA ASP A 145 -7.99 5.18 4.42
C ASP A 145 -8.61 4.05 5.26
N ALA A 146 -9.62 3.36 4.71
CA ALA A 146 -10.20 2.17 5.32
C ALA A 146 -9.17 1.04 5.47
N VAL A 147 -8.38 0.77 4.44
CA VAL A 147 -7.30 -0.22 4.49
C VAL A 147 -6.25 0.17 5.53
N LEU A 148 -5.80 1.43 5.51
CA LEU A 148 -4.78 1.91 6.45
C LEU A 148 -5.27 1.87 7.90
N THR A 149 -6.57 2.06 8.14
CA THR A 149 -7.18 1.97 9.46
C THR A 149 -7.13 0.54 9.98
N ILE A 150 -7.58 -0.44 9.20
CA ILE A 150 -7.53 -1.85 9.58
C ILE A 150 -6.09 -2.31 9.83
N MET A 151 -5.14 -1.90 8.97
CA MET A 151 -3.74 -2.24 9.15
C MET A 151 -3.16 -1.71 10.47
N ARG A 152 -3.58 -0.51 10.92
CA ARG A 152 -3.18 0.03 12.22
C ARG A 152 -3.79 -0.75 13.38
N GLU A 153 -5.05 -1.16 13.27
CA GLU A 153 -5.76 -1.95 14.28
C GLU A 153 -5.18 -3.37 14.41
N GLU A 154 -4.91 -4.05 13.29
CA GLU A 154 -4.27 -5.38 13.30
C GLU A 154 -2.88 -5.33 13.94
N ARG A 155 -2.09 -4.29 13.62
CA ARG A 155 -0.78 -4.09 14.26
C ARG A 155 -0.89 -3.86 15.76
N TRP A 156 -1.89 -3.09 16.20
CA TRP A 156 -2.15 -2.89 17.63
C TRP A 156 -2.41 -4.24 18.34
N VAL A 157 -3.26 -5.09 17.76
CA VAL A 157 -3.58 -6.41 18.30
C VAL A 157 -2.34 -7.30 18.37
N VAL A 158 -1.57 -7.40 17.27
CA VAL A 158 -0.34 -8.22 17.23
C VAL A 158 0.71 -7.70 18.22
N GLY A 159 0.82 -6.37 18.38
CA GLY A 159 1.71 -5.74 19.35
C GLY A 159 1.36 -6.10 20.80
N GLU A 160 0.07 -6.03 21.17
CA GLU A 160 -0.41 -6.44 22.49
C GLU A 160 -0.16 -7.94 22.76
N GLU A 161 -0.46 -8.81 21.80
CA GLU A 161 -0.26 -10.24 21.95
C GLU A 161 1.22 -10.59 22.14
N ARG A 162 2.10 -9.95 21.37
CA ARG A 162 3.55 -10.12 21.49
C ARG A 162 4.07 -9.63 22.84
N ALA A 163 3.60 -8.48 23.32
CA ALA A 163 3.95 -7.95 24.65
C ALA A 163 3.50 -8.90 25.78
N LYS A 164 2.26 -9.43 25.70
CA LYS A 164 1.74 -10.41 26.67
C LYS A 164 2.52 -11.72 26.63
N ALA A 165 2.95 -12.18 25.46
CA ALA A 165 3.79 -13.37 25.30
C ALA A 165 5.19 -13.19 25.92
N ASP A 166 5.83 -12.04 25.67
CA ASP A 166 7.14 -11.70 26.27
C ASP A 166 7.07 -11.58 27.80
N GLU A 167 6.00 -10.98 28.33
CA GLU A 167 5.79 -10.88 29.78
C GLU A 167 5.57 -12.27 30.42
N ARG A 168 4.77 -13.15 29.79
CA ARG A 168 4.59 -14.54 30.23
C ARG A 168 5.91 -15.32 30.21
N SER A 169 6.73 -15.10 29.19
CA SER A 169 8.07 -15.71 29.07
C SER A 169 9.02 -15.23 30.18
N ARG A 170 9.04 -13.93 30.49
CA ARG A 170 9.82 -13.35 31.61
C ARG A 170 9.35 -13.86 32.97
N LYS A 171 8.03 -13.95 33.20
CA LYS A 171 7.46 -14.53 34.44
C LYS A 171 7.81 -16.00 34.59
N ARG A 172 7.75 -16.81 33.51
CA ARG A 172 8.21 -18.21 33.53
C ARG A 172 9.70 -18.35 33.86
N LYS A 173 10.57 -17.51 33.29
CA LYS A 173 12.01 -17.50 33.62
C LYS A 173 12.29 -17.12 35.08
N ARG A 174 11.51 -16.20 35.66
CA ARG A 174 11.61 -15.84 37.09
C ARG A 174 11.10 -16.93 38.03
N VAL A 175 10.01 -17.61 37.67
CA VAL A 175 9.44 -18.71 38.47
C VAL A 175 10.32 -19.96 38.43
N ASN A 176 10.97 -20.24 37.30
CA ASN A 176 11.81 -21.42 37.14
C ASN A 176 13.27 -21.26 37.62
N GLY A 177 13.62 -20.13 38.25
CA GLY A 177 14.90 -19.95 38.99
C GLY A 177 16.10 -20.67 38.38
N ILE A 178 16.49 -20.33 37.16
CA ILE A 178 17.76 -20.84 36.60
C ILE A 178 18.86 -20.04 37.30
N GLY A 179 19.39 -20.59 38.40
CA GLY A 179 20.68 -20.19 38.93
C GLY A 179 21.73 -20.38 37.84
N GLU A 180 22.58 -19.37 37.64
CA GLU A 180 23.74 -19.49 36.77
C GLU A 180 24.59 -20.69 37.22
N PRO A 181 24.98 -21.61 36.32
CA PRO A 181 26.02 -22.57 36.66
C PRO A 181 27.36 -21.83 36.59
N SER A 182 27.90 -21.49 37.76
CA SER A 182 29.33 -21.23 37.92
C SER A 182 30.10 -22.53 37.70
N GLN A 183 30.92 -22.62 36.65
CA GLN A 183 32.20 -23.33 36.71
C GLN A 183 33.08 -23.08 35.48
N HIS A 184 34.36 -22.81 35.78
CA HIS A 184 35.53 -22.82 34.90
C HIS A 184 35.55 -24.03 33.98
N VAL A 185 36.06 -23.83 32.75
CA VAL A 185 36.81 -24.87 32.03
C VAL A 185 38.02 -24.19 31.38
N ASP A 186 39.20 -24.63 31.81
CA ASP A 186 40.51 -24.25 31.29
C ASP A 186 40.66 -24.67 29.82
N ILE A 187 41.29 -23.81 29.02
CA ILE A 187 41.61 -24.05 27.61
C ILE A 187 43.08 -24.47 27.53
N GLU A 188 43.36 -25.75 27.83
CA GLU A 188 44.54 -26.44 27.32
C GLU A 188 44.15 -27.87 26.92
N GLU A 189 44.78 -28.34 25.84
CA GLU A 189 44.73 -29.67 25.19
C GLU A 189 43.69 -29.97 24.09
N ILE A 190 44.23 -30.63 23.05
CA ILE A 190 43.65 -31.11 21.77
C ILE A 190 43.74 -30.02 20.68
N VAL A 191 44.80 -29.95 19.86
CA VAL A 191 45.22 -30.97 18.87
C VAL A 191 46.74 -30.93 18.65
N ALA A 192 47.33 -32.13 18.71
CA ALA A 192 48.64 -32.51 18.22
C ALA A 192 48.69 -32.60 16.69
#